data_AF-A0A482XMK0-F1
#
_entry.id   AF-A0A482XMK0-F1
#
_cell.length_a   1.000
_cell.length_b   1.000
_cell.length_c   1.000
_cell.angle_alpha   90.00
_cell.angle_beta   90.00
_cell.angle_gamma   90.00
#
_symmetry.space_group_name_H-M   'P 1'
#
loop_
_entity.id
_entity.type
_entity.pdbx_description
1 polymer ?
#
loop_
_entity_poly.entity_id
_entity_poly.type
_entity_poly.pdbx_seq_one_letter_code
_entity_poly.pdbx_strand_id
1 'polypeptide(L)'
;MCENRNENKYEEPRNKLWGNIKSVLGMDASNTISNKSELVTLPWADLQHNNASIRVYRSDDRDKALLLCGWKFAGAVAKGATDGGASAVAAFIERLAEAEGEYARAAALAVFNLRLRLAVEMLKRGAEAEGGGGLSNLNVVAMALSGYSDDKNSMWRELCINSRSLLSDPYLRAMFAFLTAESDTYDGVLNEQGMAVSDQVAFACTYLSNRRLADYLTELGDRLTAAGDLTGLLLTGAGPDSVPLLQNHLDASGDVQSASVLVARAYSAELIGEEVAQGWIASYRTLLDTWRMWNQRAHFDIALSARNVVSRPVQQIFVACNFCAKSISASMQGLARIRGQYARIGTTSNRLKISSCPNWP
;
A
#
# COMPACT_ATOMS: atom_id res chain seq x y z
N MET A 1 -20.53 -37.66 13.91
CA MET A 1 -19.52 -36.69 14.37
C MET A 1 -18.91 -36.04 13.14
N CYS A 2 -19.47 -34.90 12.73
CA CYS A 2 -18.89 -34.06 11.69
C CYS A 2 -18.83 -32.67 12.30
N GLU A 3 -17.61 -32.18 12.50
CA GLU A 3 -17.30 -30.91 13.15
C GLU A 3 -17.79 -29.75 12.29
N ASN A 4 -18.62 -28.89 12.89
CA ASN A 4 -18.98 -27.59 12.36
C ASN A 4 -17.72 -26.70 12.37
N ARG A 5 -17.05 -26.55 11.22
CA ARG A 5 -16.17 -25.41 10.98
C ARG A 5 -17.03 -24.16 10.79
N ASN A 6 -17.13 -23.35 11.83
CA ASN A 6 -17.52 -21.95 11.75
C ASN A 6 -16.48 -21.20 10.90
N GLU A 7 -16.74 -21.09 9.60
CA GLU A 7 -16.11 -20.07 8.77
C GLU A 7 -16.75 -18.71 9.12
N ASN A 8 -16.13 -17.99 10.05
CA ASN A 8 -16.35 -16.55 10.18
C ASN A 8 -15.82 -15.86 8.91
N LYS A 9 -16.65 -15.79 7.86
CA LYS A 9 -16.46 -14.83 6.77
C LYS A 9 -16.68 -13.44 7.33
N TYR A 10 -15.58 -12.78 7.70
CA TYR A 10 -15.52 -11.33 7.69
C TYR A 10 -15.83 -10.88 6.26
N GLU A 11 -17.08 -10.50 6.01
CA GLU A 11 -17.43 -9.74 4.80
C GLU A 11 -16.82 -8.35 4.94
N GLU A 12 -15.63 -8.17 4.36
CA GLU A 12 -15.10 -6.83 4.11
C GLU A 12 -16.08 -6.04 3.24
N PRO A 13 -16.37 -4.77 3.56
CA PRO A 13 -17.26 -3.94 2.75
C PRO A 13 -16.63 -3.72 1.36
N ARG A 14 -17.24 -4.37 0.35
CA ARG A 14 -16.78 -4.50 -1.05
C ARG A 14 -16.72 -3.20 -1.89
N ASN A 15 -16.77 -2.02 -1.25
CA ASN A 15 -16.81 -0.73 -1.94
C ASN A 15 -15.72 0.27 -1.48
N LYS A 16 -14.72 -0.14 -0.70
CA LYS A 16 -13.51 0.68 -0.59
C LYS A 16 -12.66 0.43 -1.83
N LEU A 17 -12.62 1.42 -2.73
CA LEU A 17 -11.48 1.57 -3.64
C LEU A 17 -10.21 1.31 -2.83
N TRP A 18 -9.28 0.54 -3.37
CA TRP A 18 -7.96 0.40 -2.77
C TRP A 18 -7.39 1.80 -2.59
N GLY A 19 -7.37 2.29 -1.35
CA GLY A 19 -6.97 3.66 -1.05
C GLY A 19 -5.51 3.82 -1.43
N ASN A 20 -5.23 4.76 -2.31
CA ASN A 20 -3.86 5.14 -2.68
C ASN A 20 -3.41 6.34 -1.85
N ILE A 21 -2.12 6.67 -1.90
CA ILE A 21 -1.60 7.79 -1.10
C ILE A 21 -2.24 9.13 -1.47
N LYS A 22 -2.47 9.40 -2.76
CA LYS A 22 -3.06 10.67 -3.23
C LYS A 22 -4.47 10.87 -2.67
N SER A 23 -5.32 9.85 -2.75
CA SER A 23 -6.69 9.84 -2.22
C SER A 23 -6.73 9.96 -0.70
N VAL A 24 -5.84 9.27 0.01
CA VAL A 24 -5.72 9.37 1.47
C VAL A 24 -5.34 10.78 1.91
N LEU A 25 -4.47 11.46 1.16
CA LEU A 25 -4.07 12.84 1.42
C LEU A 25 -5.03 13.89 0.84
N GLY A 26 -6.13 13.45 0.19
CA GLY A 26 -7.15 14.32 -0.38
C GLY A 26 -6.68 15.10 -1.63
N MET A 27 -5.78 14.54 -2.41
CA MET A 27 -5.18 15.19 -3.59
C MET A 27 -6.02 15.05 -4.89
N ASP A 28 -7.05 14.19 -4.90
CA ASP A 28 -7.75 13.75 -6.11
C ASP A 28 -8.34 14.88 -6.98
N ALA A 29 -8.68 16.03 -6.39
CA ALA A 29 -9.36 17.13 -7.10
C ALA A 29 -8.44 18.27 -7.56
N SER A 30 -7.26 18.44 -6.95
CA SER A 30 -6.46 19.66 -7.14
C SER A 30 -4.96 19.47 -7.08
N ASN A 31 -4.45 18.24 -6.96
CA ASN A 31 -3.05 17.95 -6.66
C ASN A 31 -2.52 18.76 -5.46
N THR A 32 -3.41 19.17 -4.54
CA THR A 32 -3.04 19.86 -3.30
C THR A 32 -3.58 19.10 -2.09
N ILE A 33 -2.83 19.15 -0.99
CA ILE A 33 -3.24 18.53 0.28
C ILE A 33 -4.09 19.54 1.04
N SER A 34 -5.41 19.30 1.03
CA SER A 34 -6.40 20.21 1.60
C SER A 34 -6.39 20.24 3.13
N ASN A 35 -6.10 19.09 3.76
CA ASN A 35 -6.12 18.97 5.22
C ASN A 35 -4.84 19.51 5.84
N LYS A 36 -4.99 20.27 6.93
CA LYS A 36 -3.85 20.87 7.66
C LYS A 36 -3.03 19.76 8.33
N SER A 37 -1.71 19.90 8.26
CA SER A 37 -0.76 19.07 9.02
C SER A 37 -0.17 19.89 10.16
N GLU A 38 -0.08 19.28 11.34
CA GLU A 38 0.60 19.85 12.51
C GLU A 38 2.12 19.74 12.32
N LEU A 39 2.84 20.83 12.58
CA LEU A 39 4.30 20.83 12.60
C LEU A 39 4.78 20.57 14.03
N VAL A 40 5.47 19.45 14.23
CA VAL A 40 6.01 19.05 15.53
C VAL A 40 7.53 19.03 15.44
N THR A 41 8.20 19.57 16.46
CA THR A 41 9.64 19.50 16.61
C THR A 41 9.99 18.37 17.57
N LEU A 42 10.73 17.38 17.12
CA LEU A 42 11.15 16.23 17.91
C LEU A 42 12.63 16.34 18.30
N PRO A 43 12.98 16.10 19.58
CA PRO A 43 14.37 15.96 19.97
C PRO A 43 14.92 14.60 19.53
N TRP A 44 16.23 14.54 19.32
CA TRP A 44 16.92 13.26 19.14
C TRP A 44 17.09 12.59 20.50
N ALA A 45 16.24 11.59 20.80
CA ALA A 45 16.23 10.92 22.11
C ALA A 45 17.60 10.30 22.49
N ASP A 46 18.37 9.87 21.49
CA ASP A 46 19.66 9.20 21.69
C ASP A 46 20.83 10.17 21.94
N LEU A 47 20.66 11.46 21.65
CA LEU A 47 21.71 12.50 21.69
C LEU A 47 21.58 13.35 22.97
N GLN A 48 21.82 12.73 24.13
CA GLN A 48 21.60 13.33 25.46
C GLN A 48 22.38 14.64 25.74
N HIS A 49 23.40 14.96 24.95
CA HIS A 49 24.23 16.17 25.09
C HIS A 49 24.03 17.20 23.97
N ASN A 50 23.15 16.93 23.00
CA ASN A 50 22.95 17.78 21.84
C ASN A 50 21.49 18.23 21.79
N ASN A 51 21.24 19.54 21.75
CA ASN A 51 19.88 20.11 21.60
C ASN A 51 19.36 20.00 20.16
N ALA A 52 19.90 19.06 19.39
CA ALA A 52 19.49 18.80 18.02
C ALA A 52 18.00 18.43 18.01
N SER A 53 17.26 19.05 17.10
CA SER A 53 15.85 18.78 16.93
C SER A 53 15.48 18.81 15.46
N ILE A 54 14.47 18.03 15.09
CA ILE A 54 14.02 17.92 13.72
C ILE A 54 12.52 18.20 13.61
N ARG A 55 12.13 18.82 12.50
CA ARG A 55 10.74 19.14 12.19
C ARG A 55 10.09 17.99 11.44
N VAL A 56 8.94 17.54 11.94
CA VAL A 56 8.09 16.53 11.31
C VAL A 56 6.66 17.05 11.17
N TYR A 57 5.96 16.56 10.16
CA TYR A 57 4.57 16.91 9.88
C TYR A 57 3.65 15.74 10.23
N ARG A 58 2.58 16.00 10.98
CA ARG A 58 1.63 14.99 11.44
C ARG A 58 0.19 15.34 11.09
N SER A 59 -0.58 14.32 10.71
CA SER A 59 -2.03 14.36 10.54
C SER A 59 -2.57 12.93 10.43
N ASP A 60 -3.86 12.74 10.68
CA ASP A 60 -4.52 11.43 10.51
C ASP A 60 -4.36 10.86 9.09
N ASP A 61 -4.27 11.74 8.09
CA ASP A 61 -4.10 11.34 6.70
C ASP A 61 -2.66 10.93 6.38
N ARG A 62 -1.66 11.64 6.90
CA ARG A 62 -0.25 11.21 6.83
C ARG A 62 -0.06 9.87 7.52
N ASP A 63 -0.72 9.68 8.65
CA ASP A 63 -0.74 8.43 9.39
C ASP A 63 -1.30 7.25 8.57
N LYS A 64 -2.38 7.47 7.81
CA LYS A 64 -2.91 6.45 6.87
C LYS A 64 -1.94 6.23 5.71
N ALA A 65 -1.31 7.28 5.18
CA ALA A 65 -0.32 7.15 4.11
C ALA A 65 0.91 6.35 4.56
N LEU A 66 1.40 6.60 5.78
CA LEU A 66 2.47 5.81 6.40
C LEU A 66 2.06 4.34 6.57
N LEU A 67 0.79 4.07 6.91
CA LEU A 67 0.29 2.69 6.98
C LEU A 67 0.32 1.99 5.62
N LEU A 68 -0.09 2.67 4.55
CA LEU A 68 -0.02 2.14 3.19
C LEU A 68 1.43 1.85 2.76
N CYS A 69 2.38 2.65 3.22
CA CYS A 69 3.81 2.43 2.96
C CYS A 69 4.43 1.33 3.84
N GLY A 70 3.67 0.72 4.75
CA GLY A 70 4.20 -0.25 5.72
C GLY A 70 5.01 0.38 6.87
N TRP A 71 4.95 1.70 7.03
CA TRP A 71 5.68 2.48 8.05
C TRP A 71 4.86 2.79 9.31
N LYS A 72 3.55 2.50 9.34
CA LYS A 72 2.76 2.72 10.56
C LYS A 72 2.72 1.48 11.44
N PHE A 73 3.48 1.57 12.51
CA PHE A 73 3.40 0.73 13.70
C PHE A 73 2.12 1.06 14.45
N ALA A 74 1.17 0.13 14.49
CA ALA A 74 -0.15 0.35 15.06
C ALA A 74 -0.08 1.01 16.45
N GLY A 75 -0.54 2.27 16.54
CA GLY A 75 -0.78 2.99 17.81
C GLY A 75 0.40 3.69 18.47
N ALA A 76 1.56 3.80 17.81
CA ALA A 76 2.80 4.22 18.47
C ALA A 76 2.97 5.72 18.76
N VAL A 77 2.42 6.57 17.90
CA VAL A 77 2.68 8.03 17.93
C VAL A 77 1.42 8.82 18.33
N ALA A 78 0.24 8.19 18.30
CA ALA A 78 -1.06 8.83 18.50
C ALA A 78 -1.39 9.15 19.97
N LYS A 79 -0.58 8.69 20.91
CA LYS A 79 -0.64 9.09 22.32
C LYS A 79 0.81 9.19 22.76
N GLY A 80 1.19 10.16 23.57
CA GLY A 80 2.51 10.24 24.20
C GLY A 80 2.78 9.08 25.18
N ALA A 81 2.59 7.84 24.72
CA ALA A 81 2.90 6.61 25.41
C ALA A 81 4.40 6.40 25.21
N THR A 82 5.14 6.67 26.29
CA THR A 82 6.59 6.70 26.35
C THR A 82 7.28 5.38 25.98
N ASP A 83 6.56 4.26 25.85
CA ASP A 83 7.22 2.95 25.73
C ASP A 83 6.61 1.99 24.68
N GLY A 84 5.29 2.00 24.47
CA GLY A 84 4.62 1.02 23.58
C GLY A 84 4.85 1.27 22.09
N GLY A 85 4.85 2.54 21.68
CA GLY A 85 5.07 2.90 20.29
C GLY A 85 6.51 2.75 19.82
N ALA A 86 7.41 3.00 20.76
CA ALA A 86 8.81 2.82 20.53
C ALA A 86 9.17 1.35 20.30
N SER A 87 8.52 0.44 21.01
CA SER A 87 8.72 -1.01 20.86
C SER A 87 8.27 -1.52 19.49
N ALA A 88 7.15 -1.04 18.94
CA ALA A 88 6.63 -1.54 17.67
C ALA A 88 7.49 -1.11 16.44
N VAL A 89 8.05 0.10 16.47
CA VAL A 89 9.04 0.57 15.46
C VAL A 89 10.29 -0.32 15.51
N ALA A 90 10.83 -0.57 16.71
CA ALA A 90 12.00 -1.41 16.89
C ALA A 90 11.76 -2.85 16.40
N ALA A 91 10.65 -3.47 16.78
CA ALA A 91 10.31 -4.84 16.39
C ALA A 91 10.22 -5.03 14.87
N PHE A 92 9.70 -4.04 14.14
CA PHE A 92 9.68 -4.09 12.68
C PHE A 92 11.06 -3.95 12.07
N ILE A 93 11.88 -3.02 12.58
CA ILE A 93 13.26 -2.83 12.12
C ILE A 93 14.07 -4.11 12.36
N GLU A 94 13.92 -4.71 13.54
CA GLU A 94 14.54 -6.01 13.88
C GLU A 94 14.06 -7.12 12.94
N ARG A 95 12.76 -7.20 12.63
CA ARG A 95 12.23 -8.16 11.66
C ARG A 95 12.84 -7.99 10.27
N LEU A 96 12.99 -6.75 9.80
CA LEU A 96 13.63 -6.48 8.50
C LEU A 96 15.10 -6.93 8.51
N ALA A 97 15.83 -6.63 9.58
CA ALA A 97 17.23 -7.00 9.71
C ALA A 97 17.41 -8.53 9.80
N GLU A 98 16.66 -9.21 10.67
CA GLU A 98 16.90 -10.63 11.00
C GLU A 98 16.20 -11.61 10.05
N ALA A 99 14.98 -11.31 9.60
CA ALA A 99 14.22 -12.22 8.75
C ALA A 99 14.50 -12.02 7.26
N GLU A 100 14.74 -10.78 6.83
CA GLU A 100 14.93 -10.43 5.41
C GLU A 100 16.41 -10.20 5.07
N GLY A 101 17.29 -10.04 6.07
CA GLY A 101 18.73 -9.78 5.87
C GLY A 101 19.05 -8.35 5.42
N GLU A 102 18.07 -7.46 5.45
CA GLU A 102 18.12 -6.10 4.89
C GLU A 102 18.65 -5.09 5.92
N TYR A 103 19.88 -5.31 6.41
CA TYR A 103 20.47 -4.53 7.50
C TYR A 103 20.66 -3.04 7.18
N ALA A 104 21.06 -2.70 5.95
CA ALA A 104 21.26 -1.32 5.53
C ALA A 104 19.93 -0.54 5.51
N ARG A 105 18.88 -1.16 4.96
CA ARG A 105 17.51 -0.63 4.98
C ARG A 105 16.99 -0.47 6.41
N ALA A 106 17.13 -1.50 7.24
CA ALA A 106 16.71 -1.46 8.65
C ALA A 106 17.40 -0.31 9.42
N ALA A 107 18.70 -0.13 9.22
CA ALA A 107 19.46 0.97 9.81
C ALA A 107 19.00 2.34 9.33
N ALA A 108 18.75 2.50 8.02
CA ALA A 108 18.24 3.76 7.48
C ALA A 108 16.86 4.12 8.05
N LEU A 109 15.96 3.14 8.16
CA LEU A 109 14.66 3.34 8.80
C LEU A 109 14.79 3.71 10.28
N ALA A 110 15.76 3.13 11.01
CA ALA A 110 16.07 3.53 12.39
C ALA A 110 16.55 4.98 12.46
N VAL A 111 17.45 5.39 11.55
CA VAL A 111 17.92 6.79 11.45
C VAL A 111 16.76 7.74 11.15
N PHE A 112 15.88 7.42 10.19
CA PHE A 112 14.71 8.23 9.86
C PHE A 112 13.69 8.30 11.00
N ASN A 113 13.74 7.40 11.97
CA ASN A 113 12.94 7.44 13.20
C ASN A 113 13.73 8.00 14.40
N LEU A 114 14.88 8.64 14.16
CA LEU A 114 15.73 9.32 15.15
C LEU A 114 16.35 8.38 16.20
N ARG A 115 16.58 7.12 15.82
CA ARG A 115 17.17 6.07 16.67
C ARG A 115 18.57 5.70 16.19
N LEU A 116 19.52 6.60 16.39
CA LEU A 116 20.91 6.39 15.98
C LEU A 116 21.52 5.17 16.65
N ARG A 117 21.20 4.91 17.92
CA ARG A 117 21.76 3.74 18.64
C ARG A 117 21.31 2.43 18.03
N LEU A 118 20.01 2.32 17.72
CA LEU A 118 19.44 1.16 17.04
C LEU A 118 20.04 1.00 15.63
N ALA A 119 20.20 2.10 14.88
CA ALA A 119 20.82 2.07 13.56
C ALA A 119 22.26 1.52 13.60
N VAL A 120 23.08 2.01 14.54
CA VAL A 120 24.46 1.54 14.75
C VAL A 120 24.48 0.05 15.09
N GLU A 121 23.55 -0.42 15.92
CA GLU A 121 23.42 -1.83 16.26
C GLU A 121 23.07 -2.69 15.04
N MET A 122 22.08 -2.27 14.23
CA MET A 122 21.70 -2.99 13.00
C MET A 122 22.85 -3.09 12.00
N LEU A 123 23.63 -2.01 11.82
CA LEU A 123 24.78 -2.00 10.93
C LEU A 123 25.90 -2.93 11.43
N LYS A 124 26.18 -2.95 12.73
CA LYS A 124 27.18 -3.86 13.32
C LYS A 124 26.79 -5.32 13.11
N ARG A 125 25.54 -5.68 13.41
CA ARG A 125 25.02 -7.04 13.19
C ARG A 125 25.08 -7.43 11.71
N GLY A 126 24.73 -6.51 10.81
CA GLY A 126 24.85 -6.75 9.37
C GLY A 126 26.30 -6.97 8.92
N ALA A 127 27.24 -6.19 9.45
CA ALA A 127 28.66 -6.37 9.17
C ALA A 127 29.20 -7.72 9.67
N GLU A 128 28.72 -8.18 10.83
CA GLU A 128 29.05 -9.52 11.37
C GLU A 128 28.46 -10.63 10.49
N ALA A 129 27.24 -10.45 9.99
CA ALA A 129 26.55 -11.41 9.11
C ALA A 129 27.19 -11.52 7.71
N GLU A 130 27.77 -10.44 7.17
CA GLU A 130 28.46 -10.45 5.89
C GLU A 130 29.74 -11.31 5.89
N GLY A 131 30.25 -11.73 7.06
CA GLY A 131 31.27 -12.79 7.19
C GLY A 131 32.66 -12.48 6.62
N GLY A 132 32.88 -11.27 6.09
CA GLY A 132 34.17 -10.84 5.54
C GLY A 132 35.04 -10.25 6.64
N GLY A 133 36.23 -10.80 6.88
CA GLY A 133 37.22 -10.27 7.85
C GLY A 133 37.80 -8.89 7.52
N GLY A 134 37.15 -8.11 6.65
CA GLY A 134 37.51 -6.75 6.24
C GLY A 134 36.52 -5.70 6.74
N LEU A 135 36.89 -4.43 6.62
CA LEU A 135 36.04 -3.31 7.01
C LEU A 135 34.90 -3.13 5.98
N SER A 136 33.69 -3.60 6.29
CA SER A 136 32.52 -3.41 5.43
C SER A 136 32.03 -1.96 5.42
N ASN A 137 31.32 -1.57 4.37
CA ASN A 137 30.67 -0.25 4.30
C ASN A 137 29.70 -0.03 5.48
N LEU A 138 29.07 -1.11 5.99
CA LEU A 138 28.21 -1.06 7.17
C LEU A 138 28.99 -0.63 8.42
N ASN A 139 30.19 -1.18 8.64
CA ASN A 139 31.06 -0.78 9.74
C ASN A 139 31.51 0.69 9.63
N VAL A 140 31.87 1.15 8.43
CA VAL A 140 32.26 2.55 8.19
C VAL A 140 31.11 3.48 8.56
N VAL A 141 29.90 3.18 8.09
CA VAL A 141 28.72 3.99 8.39
C VAL A 141 28.36 3.92 9.87
N ALA A 142 28.45 2.75 10.52
CA ALA A 142 28.21 2.61 11.96
C ALA A 142 29.16 3.48 12.81
N MET A 143 30.44 3.55 12.43
CA MET A 143 31.41 4.44 13.06
C MET A 143 31.06 5.91 12.83
N ALA A 144 30.70 6.29 11.60
CA ALA A 144 30.28 7.65 11.28
C ALA A 144 29.02 8.06 12.06
N LEU A 145 28.00 7.19 12.18
CA LEU A 145 26.79 7.45 12.95
C LEU A 145 27.07 7.63 14.44
N SER A 146 28.03 6.89 15.00
CA SER A 146 28.43 7.01 16.41
C SER A 146 29.06 8.37 16.73
N GLY A 147 29.66 9.02 15.73
CA GLY A 147 30.28 10.34 15.83
C GLY A 147 29.41 11.49 15.30
N TYR A 148 28.11 11.28 15.12
CA TYR A 148 27.19 12.30 14.58
C TYR A 148 27.33 13.64 15.32
N SER A 149 27.44 14.72 14.54
CA SER A 149 27.45 16.09 15.04
C SER A 149 26.48 16.94 14.25
N ASP A 150 25.65 17.71 14.97
CA ASP A 150 24.69 18.66 14.39
C ASP A 150 25.34 19.96 13.90
N ASP A 151 26.65 20.12 14.13
CA ASP A 151 27.39 21.29 13.65
C ASP A 151 27.55 21.25 12.12
N LYS A 152 27.01 22.27 11.46
CA LYS A 152 27.02 22.44 10.00
C LYS A 152 28.43 22.60 9.43
N ASN A 153 29.38 23.10 10.23
CA ASN A 153 30.76 23.29 9.82
C ASN A 153 31.68 22.17 10.32
N SER A 154 31.12 21.08 10.83
CA SER A 154 31.92 19.98 11.35
C SER A 154 32.65 19.23 10.24
N MET A 155 33.89 18.84 10.53
CA MET A 155 34.66 17.91 9.69
C MET A 155 33.91 16.59 9.44
N TRP A 156 33.09 16.16 10.41
CA TRP A 156 32.21 15.01 10.26
C TRP A 156 31.25 15.17 9.07
N ARG A 157 30.59 16.33 8.95
CA ARG A 157 29.64 16.59 7.86
C ARG A 157 30.32 16.61 6.50
N GLU A 158 31.47 17.28 6.40
CA GLU A 158 32.27 17.30 5.16
C GLU A 158 32.67 15.87 4.74
N LEU A 159 33.14 15.06 5.69
CA LEU A 159 33.52 13.68 5.44
C LEU A 159 32.33 12.82 4.96
N CYS A 160 31.17 12.95 5.60
CA CYS A 160 29.95 12.22 5.20
C CYS A 160 29.49 12.58 3.78
N ILE A 161 29.51 13.87 3.42
CA ILE A 161 29.15 14.36 2.09
C ILE A 161 30.09 13.77 1.03
N ASN A 162 31.40 13.86 1.26
CA ASN A 162 32.42 13.38 0.32
C ASN A 162 32.39 11.85 0.17
N SER A 163 32.14 11.12 1.27
CA SER A 163 32.13 9.66 1.30
C SER A 163 30.84 9.05 0.74
N ARG A 164 29.75 9.82 0.64
CA ARG A 164 28.44 9.31 0.18
C ARG A 164 28.51 8.62 -1.18
N SER A 165 29.27 9.18 -2.12
CA SER A 165 29.41 8.62 -3.49
C SER A 165 30.16 7.28 -3.53
N LEU A 166 30.93 6.96 -2.48
CA LEU A 166 31.71 5.72 -2.38
C LEU A 166 30.86 4.54 -1.88
N LEU A 167 29.67 4.80 -1.35
CA LEU A 167 28.78 3.78 -0.82
C LEU A 167 27.96 3.17 -1.96
N SER A 168 27.98 1.85 -2.08
CA SER A 168 27.20 1.09 -3.07
C SER A 168 25.72 1.00 -2.73
N ASP A 169 25.40 0.88 -1.45
CA ASP A 169 24.03 0.68 -0.98
C ASP A 169 23.25 2.02 -0.90
N PRO A 170 22.03 2.10 -1.49
CA PRO A 170 21.24 3.32 -1.54
C PRO A 170 20.75 3.78 -0.16
N TYR A 171 20.43 2.85 0.76
CA TYR A 171 19.99 3.20 2.11
C TYR A 171 21.14 3.77 2.94
N LEU A 172 22.37 3.29 2.75
CA LEU A 172 23.55 3.91 3.37
C LEU A 172 23.77 5.35 2.87
N ARG A 173 23.63 5.59 1.56
CA ARG A 173 23.69 6.94 0.99
C ARG A 173 22.60 7.85 1.53
N ALA A 174 21.38 7.32 1.64
CA ALA A 174 20.22 8.04 2.16
C ALA A 174 20.40 8.44 3.63
N MET A 175 21.04 7.60 4.47
CA MET A 175 21.36 7.97 5.86
C MET A 175 22.27 9.19 5.92
N PHE A 176 23.37 9.20 5.15
CA PHE A 176 24.25 10.37 5.09
C PHE A 176 23.50 11.58 4.54
N ALA A 177 22.74 11.41 3.45
CA ALA A 177 21.95 12.50 2.87
C ALA A 177 20.98 13.14 3.88
N PHE A 178 20.32 12.33 4.71
CA PHE A 178 19.42 12.80 5.76
C PHE A 178 20.15 13.54 6.88
N LEU A 179 21.22 12.95 7.41
CA LEU A 179 21.96 13.53 8.54
C LEU A 179 22.75 14.78 8.16
N THR A 180 23.10 14.93 6.88
CA THR A 180 23.75 16.13 6.35
C THR A 180 22.77 17.08 5.66
N ALA A 181 21.46 16.81 5.71
CA ALA A 181 20.46 17.64 5.06
C ALA A 181 20.39 19.03 5.71
N GLU A 182 20.06 20.03 4.90
CA GLU A 182 19.65 21.33 5.41
C GLU A 182 18.14 21.39 5.60
N SER A 183 17.69 22.33 6.43
CA SER A 183 16.30 22.43 6.82
C SER A 183 15.37 22.49 5.60
N ASP A 184 14.48 21.51 5.49
CA ASP A 184 13.44 21.39 4.43
C ASP A 184 13.94 21.00 3.03
N THR A 185 15.21 20.61 2.87
CA THR A 185 15.75 20.08 1.60
C THR A 185 16.21 18.63 1.79
N TYR A 186 15.32 17.69 1.47
CA TYR A 186 15.58 16.25 1.60
C TYR A 186 15.74 15.53 0.25
N ASP A 187 16.05 16.27 -0.82
CA ASP A 187 16.14 15.74 -2.19
C ASP A 187 17.14 14.59 -2.32
N GLY A 188 18.22 14.61 -1.52
CA GLY A 188 19.21 13.54 -1.47
C GLY A 188 18.71 12.21 -0.90
N VAL A 189 17.57 12.21 -0.20
CA VAL A 189 16.88 10.99 0.27
C VAL A 189 15.75 10.64 -0.69
N LEU A 190 14.95 11.65 -1.07
CA LEU A 190 13.74 11.48 -1.88
C LEU A 190 14.03 11.01 -3.31
N ASN A 191 15.17 11.40 -3.88
CA ASN A 191 15.56 11.05 -5.25
C ASN A 191 16.68 9.99 -5.29
N GLU A 192 16.96 9.32 -4.17
CA GLU A 192 17.98 8.28 -4.10
C GLU A 192 17.55 7.05 -4.94
N GLN A 193 18.38 6.70 -5.92
CA GLN A 193 18.07 5.62 -6.86
C GLN A 193 18.30 4.26 -6.23
N GLY A 194 17.31 3.37 -6.35
CA GLY A 194 17.35 2.03 -5.75
C GLY A 194 16.75 1.95 -4.34
N MET A 195 16.34 3.08 -3.74
CA MET A 195 15.53 3.03 -2.52
C MET A 195 14.08 2.68 -2.85
N ALA A 196 13.42 1.88 -2.01
CA ALA A 196 12.04 1.50 -2.25
C ALA A 196 11.11 2.73 -2.27
N VAL A 197 10.22 2.81 -3.26
CA VAL A 197 9.26 3.91 -3.40
C VAL A 197 8.39 4.07 -2.16
N SER A 198 8.01 2.97 -1.50
CA SER A 198 7.26 3.02 -0.24
C SER A 198 8.01 3.77 0.86
N ASP A 199 9.32 3.57 0.97
CA ASP A 199 10.16 4.22 1.98
C ASP A 199 10.38 5.70 1.63
N GLN A 200 10.59 6.01 0.36
CA GLN A 200 10.67 7.38 -0.13
C GLN A 200 9.41 8.18 0.18
N VAL A 201 8.23 7.60 -0.12
CA VAL A 201 6.97 8.29 0.15
C VAL A 201 6.71 8.40 1.65
N ALA A 202 6.98 7.36 2.43
CA ALA A 202 6.81 7.45 3.88
C ALA A 202 7.72 8.50 4.52
N PHE A 203 8.96 8.59 4.05
CA PHE A 203 9.89 9.66 4.42
C PHE A 203 9.31 11.04 4.05
N ALA A 204 8.82 11.21 2.81
CA ALA A 204 8.18 12.44 2.36
C ALA A 204 6.97 12.83 3.24
N CYS A 205 6.11 11.86 3.55
CA CYS A 205 4.96 12.03 4.44
C CYS A 205 5.35 12.40 5.88
N THR A 206 6.57 12.14 6.30
CA THR A 206 7.06 12.49 7.66
C THR A 206 7.68 13.88 7.68
N TYR A 207 8.47 14.23 6.66
CA TYR A 207 9.38 15.38 6.73
C TYR A 207 9.01 16.57 5.84
N LEU A 208 8.20 16.39 4.79
CA LEU A 208 7.84 17.48 3.89
C LEU A 208 6.58 18.23 4.33
N SER A 209 6.60 19.56 4.15
CA SER A 209 5.40 20.39 4.23
C SER A 209 4.34 19.97 3.22
N ASN A 210 3.06 20.30 3.45
CA ASN A 210 1.96 19.90 2.55
C ASN A 210 2.20 20.30 1.08
N ARG A 211 2.72 21.50 0.85
CA ARG A 211 3.01 21.99 -0.51
C ARG A 211 4.10 21.14 -1.17
N ARG A 212 5.25 21.01 -0.51
CA ARG A 212 6.38 20.21 -1.01
C ARG A 212 6.01 18.74 -1.20
N LEU A 213 5.21 18.17 -0.29
CA LEU A 213 4.73 16.81 -0.39
C LEU A 213 3.84 16.62 -1.63
N ALA A 214 2.91 17.54 -1.86
CA ALA A 214 2.04 17.50 -3.03
C ALA A 214 2.82 17.59 -4.35
N ASP A 215 3.77 18.54 -4.42
CA ASP A 215 4.67 18.71 -5.57
C ASP A 215 5.46 17.41 -5.81
N TYR A 216 6.09 16.87 -4.77
CA TYR A 216 6.88 15.64 -4.84
C TYR A 216 6.07 14.41 -5.28
N LEU A 217 4.90 14.18 -4.70
CA LEU A 217 4.06 13.02 -5.04
C LEU A 217 3.49 13.11 -6.47
N THR A 218 3.31 14.32 -6.98
CA THR A 218 2.90 14.54 -8.36
C THR A 218 4.05 14.17 -9.30
N GLU A 219 5.23 14.74 -9.09
CA GLU A 219 6.43 14.45 -9.89
C GLU A 219 6.83 12.97 -9.85
N LEU A 220 6.82 12.36 -8.66
CA LEU A 220 7.09 10.93 -8.49
C LEU A 220 6.05 10.08 -9.23
N GLY A 221 4.77 10.45 -9.15
CA GLY A 221 3.69 9.75 -9.87
C GLY A 221 3.87 9.81 -11.39
N ASP A 222 4.19 10.98 -11.93
CA ASP A 222 4.41 11.18 -13.36
C ASP A 222 5.64 10.38 -13.84
N ARG A 223 6.73 10.41 -13.06
CA ARG A 223 7.95 9.64 -13.36
C ARG A 223 7.71 8.13 -13.36
N LEU A 224 7.03 7.60 -12.33
CA LEU A 224 6.73 6.16 -12.24
C LEU A 224 5.76 5.71 -13.33
N THR A 225 4.78 6.55 -13.66
CA THR A 225 3.84 6.31 -14.76
C THR A 225 4.58 6.26 -16.09
N ALA A 226 5.44 7.24 -16.38
CA ALA A 226 6.23 7.27 -17.61
C ALA A 226 7.18 6.07 -17.73
N ALA A 227 7.75 5.60 -16.62
CA ALA A 227 8.62 4.43 -16.59
C ALA A 227 7.86 3.07 -16.67
N GLY A 228 6.53 3.06 -16.51
CA GLY A 228 5.76 1.81 -16.40
C GLY A 228 6.10 1.02 -15.13
N ASP A 229 6.51 1.71 -14.06
CA ASP A 229 6.87 1.07 -12.79
C ASP A 229 5.61 0.81 -11.94
N LEU A 230 5.30 -0.47 -11.72
CA LEU A 230 4.12 -0.92 -10.97
C LEU A 230 4.11 -0.46 -9.51
N THR A 231 5.25 -0.08 -8.93
CA THR A 231 5.28 0.53 -7.59
C THR A 231 4.50 1.86 -7.55
N GLY A 232 4.32 2.53 -8.69
CA GLY A 232 3.49 3.73 -8.81
C GLY A 232 2.01 3.50 -8.52
N LEU A 233 1.54 2.23 -8.50
CA LEU A 233 0.19 1.88 -8.02
C LEU A 233 -0.04 2.30 -6.56
N LEU A 234 1.03 2.46 -5.77
CA LEU A 234 0.94 3.02 -4.41
C LEU A 234 0.39 4.45 -4.42
N LEU A 235 0.67 5.22 -5.48
CA LEU A 235 0.24 6.61 -5.67
C LEU A 235 -1.06 6.72 -6.46
N THR A 236 -1.19 6.01 -7.58
CA THR A 236 -2.35 6.08 -8.48
C THR A 236 -3.52 5.21 -8.03
N GLY A 237 -3.25 4.18 -7.22
CA GLY A 237 -4.23 3.17 -6.84
C GLY A 237 -4.72 2.36 -8.03
N ALA A 238 -5.96 1.86 -7.91
CA ALA A 238 -6.65 1.09 -8.94
C ALA A 238 -7.75 1.92 -9.65
N GLY A 239 -7.54 3.23 -9.76
CA GLY A 239 -8.43 4.17 -10.43
C GLY A 239 -8.03 4.47 -11.88
N PRO A 240 -8.72 5.40 -12.55
CA PRO A 240 -8.40 5.80 -13.93
C PRO A 240 -6.94 6.21 -14.14
N ASP A 241 -6.34 6.89 -13.17
CA ASP A 241 -4.94 7.32 -13.21
C ASP A 241 -3.93 6.16 -13.31
N SER A 242 -4.34 4.94 -12.96
CA SER A 242 -3.48 3.75 -13.07
C SER A 242 -3.46 3.14 -14.47
N VAL A 243 -4.45 3.46 -15.32
CA VAL A 243 -4.52 2.95 -16.71
C VAL A 243 -3.26 3.31 -17.52
N PRO A 244 -2.81 4.58 -17.57
CA PRO A 244 -1.59 4.92 -18.32
C PRO A 244 -0.34 4.23 -17.74
N LEU A 245 -0.27 4.05 -16.41
CA LEU A 245 0.84 3.34 -15.76
C LEU A 245 0.89 1.87 -16.19
N LEU A 246 -0.26 1.18 -16.17
CA LEU A 246 -0.33 -0.22 -16.62
C LEU A 246 -0.10 -0.35 -18.13
N GLN A 247 -0.55 0.61 -18.93
CA GLN A 247 -0.29 0.64 -20.36
C GLN A 247 1.21 0.77 -20.65
N ASN A 248 1.89 1.74 -20.03
CA ASN A 248 3.33 1.93 -20.20
C ASN A 248 4.13 0.72 -19.68
N HIS A 249 3.67 0.08 -18.59
CA HIS A 249 4.25 -1.17 -18.12
C HIS A 249 4.14 -2.27 -19.19
N LEU A 250 2.94 -2.46 -19.73
CA LEU A 250 2.66 -3.46 -20.77
C LEU A 250 3.49 -3.20 -22.05
N ASP A 251 3.61 -1.94 -22.47
CA ASP A 251 4.38 -1.56 -23.65
C ASP A 251 5.88 -1.83 -23.47
N ALA A 252 6.40 -1.68 -22.25
CA ALA A 252 7.80 -1.94 -21.93
C ALA A 252 8.11 -3.44 -21.72
N SER A 253 7.20 -4.19 -21.09
CA SER A 253 7.46 -5.56 -20.64
C SER A 253 6.79 -6.64 -21.48
N GLY A 254 5.70 -6.33 -22.19
CA GLY A 254 4.80 -7.30 -22.80
C GLY A 254 3.98 -8.12 -21.80
N ASP A 255 4.05 -7.81 -20.49
CA ASP A 255 3.38 -8.57 -19.43
C ASP A 255 1.88 -8.24 -19.34
N VAL A 256 1.12 -8.80 -20.28
CA VAL A 256 -0.34 -8.70 -20.32
C VAL A 256 -1.02 -9.42 -19.16
N GLN A 257 -0.33 -10.39 -18.53
CA GLN A 257 -0.85 -11.13 -17.40
C GLN A 257 -0.97 -10.21 -16.18
N SER A 258 0.11 -9.50 -15.81
CA SER A 258 0.10 -8.58 -14.67
C SER A 258 -0.97 -7.50 -14.82
N ALA A 259 -1.05 -6.85 -15.99
CA ALA A 259 -2.08 -5.86 -16.28
C ALA A 259 -3.49 -6.44 -16.13
N SER A 260 -3.77 -7.59 -16.76
CA SER A 260 -5.10 -8.20 -16.74
C SER A 260 -5.51 -8.70 -15.35
N VAL A 261 -4.58 -9.29 -14.60
CA VAL A 261 -4.84 -9.76 -13.23
C VAL A 261 -5.12 -8.57 -12.30
N LEU A 262 -4.38 -7.46 -12.43
CA LEU A 262 -4.66 -6.24 -11.68
C LEU A 262 -6.04 -5.68 -11.98
N VAL A 263 -6.44 -5.64 -13.26
CA VAL A 263 -7.81 -5.26 -13.66
C VAL A 263 -8.84 -6.14 -12.96
N ALA A 264 -8.70 -7.47 -13.05
CA ALA A 264 -9.67 -8.40 -12.44
C ALA A 264 -9.74 -8.31 -10.91
N ARG A 265 -8.63 -7.91 -10.26
CA ARG A 265 -8.54 -7.89 -8.79
C ARG A 265 -8.81 -6.53 -8.17
N ALA A 266 -8.56 -5.43 -8.86
CA ALA A 266 -8.53 -4.11 -8.23
C ALA A 266 -9.49 -3.10 -8.87
N TYR A 267 -9.79 -3.22 -10.16
CA TYR A 267 -10.60 -2.22 -10.87
C TYR A 267 -12.09 -2.29 -10.50
N SER A 268 -12.78 -1.15 -10.63
CA SER A 268 -14.23 -1.05 -10.55
C SER A 268 -14.88 -1.66 -11.80
N ALA A 269 -16.17 -2.01 -11.73
CA ALA A 269 -16.89 -2.53 -12.89
C ALA A 269 -16.92 -1.54 -14.07
N GLU A 270 -16.95 -0.24 -13.76
CA GLU A 270 -16.88 0.85 -14.75
C GLU A 270 -15.53 0.82 -15.48
N LEU A 271 -14.43 0.82 -14.73
CA LEU A 271 -13.08 0.84 -15.30
C LEU A 271 -12.73 -0.47 -16.03
N ILE A 272 -13.27 -1.60 -15.59
CA ILE A 272 -13.18 -2.87 -16.33
C ILE A 272 -13.86 -2.74 -17.70
N GLY A 273 -14.95 -1.99 -17.80
CA GLY A 273 -15.72 -1.82 -19.05
C GLY A 273 -15.04 -0.95 -20.10
N GLU A 274 -13.99 -0.20 -19.73
CA GLU A 274 -13.23 0.62 -20.67
C GLU A 274 -12.52 -0.22 -21.74
N GLU A 275 -12.42 0.34 -22.95
CA GLU A 275 -11.90 -0.35 -24.13
C GLU A 275 -10.48 -0.89 -23.90
N VAL A 276 -9.62 -0.08 -23.27
CA VAL A 276 -8.22 -0.43 -22.97
C VAL A 276 -8.15 -1.66 -22.05
N ALA A 277 -8.94 -1.67 -20.97
CA ALA A 277 -8.99 -2.78 -20.04
C ALA A 277 -9.56 -4.05 -20.69
N GLN A 278 -10.60 -3.92 -21.52
CA GLN A 278 -11.13 -5.04 -22.31
C GLN A 278 -10.11 -5.61 -23.30
N GLY A 279 -9.29 -4.75 -23.91
CA GLY A 279 -8.19 -5.16 -24.78
C GLY A 279 -7.16 -6.03 -24.07
N TRP A 280 -6.73 -5.64 -22.86
CA TRP A 280 -5.82 -6.45 -22.05
C TRP A 280 -6.44 -7.79 -21.66
N ILE A 281 -7.69 -7.76 -21.17
CA ILE A 281 -8.46 -8.95 -20.80
C ILE A 281 -8.54 -9.92 -21.98
N ALA A 282 -8.93 -9.47 -23.17
CA ALA A 282 -9.07 -10.31 -24.36
C ALA A 282 -7.73 -10.91 -24.80
N SER A 283 -6.65 -10.13 -24.70
CA SER A 283 -5.30 -10.57 -25.07
C SER A 283 -4.78 -11.66 -24.12
N TYR A 284 -4.92 -11.47 -22.81
CA TYR A 284 -4.52 -12.48 -21.82
C TYR A 284 -5.36 -13.74 -21.91
N ARG A 285 -6.67 -13.59 -22.15
CA ARG A 285 -7.59 -14.69 -22.45
C ARG A 285 -7.12 -15.54 -23.63
N THR A 286 -6.79 -14.90 -24.74
CA THR A 286 -6.26 -15.56 -25.95
C THR A 286 -4.95 -16.28 -25.67
N LEU A 287 -4.07 -15.68 -24.87
CA LEU A 287 -2.80 -16.29 -24.46
C LEU A 287 -3.03 -17.60 -23.67
N LEU A 288 -3.89 -17.55 -22.64
CA LEU A 288 -4.23 -18.71 -21.83
C LEU A 288 -4.88 -19.83 -22.66
N ASP A 289 -5.76 -19.47 -23.59
CA ASP A 289 -6.42 -20.43 -24.48
C ASP A 289 -5.40 -21.10 -25.42
N THR A 290 -4.48 -20.31 -25.98
CA THR A 290 -3.38 -20.81 -26.83
C THR A 290 -2.48 -21.78 -26.08
N TRP A 291 -2.17 -21.47 -24.82
CA TRP A 291 -1.38 -22.32 -23.93
C TRP A 291 -2.18 -23.49 -23.32
N ARG A 292 -3.48 -23.59 -23.62
CA ARG A 292 -4.39 -24.61 -23.09
C ARG A 292 -4.48 -24.59 -21.55
N MET A 293 -4.28 -23.42 -20.94
CA MET A 293 -4.35 -23.19 -19.50
C MET A 293 -5.79 -22.94 -19.05
N TRP A 294 -6.69 -23.88 -19.35
CA TRP A 294 -8.14 -23.72 -19.18
C TRP A 294 -8.56 -23.49 -17.73
N ASN A 295 -7.86 -24.09 -16.77
CA ASN A 295 -8.15 -23.91 -15.35
C ASN A 295 -7.84 -22.47 -14.89
N GLN A 296 -6.68 -21.96 -15.27
CA GLN A 296 -6.27 -20.58 -14.98
C GLN A 296 -7.19 -19.59 -15.67
N ARG A 297 -7.60 -19.89 -16.92
CA ARG A 297 -8.60 -19.11 -17.64
C ARG A 297 -9.94 -19.06 -16.90
N ALA A 298 -10.45 -20.20 -16.45
CA ALA A 298 -11.69 -20.26 -15.67
C ALA A 298 -11.57 -19.44 -14.36
N HIS A 299 -10.46 -19.57 -13.63
CA HIS A 299 -10.21 -18.77 -12.42
C HIS A 299 -10.18 -17.26 -12.70
N PHE A 300 -9.54 -16.85 -13.79
CA PHE A 300 -9.48 -15.45 -14.21
C PHE A 300 -10.88 -14.90 -14.55
N ASP A 301 -11.68 -15.66 -15.31
CA ASP A 301 -13.04 -15.27 -15.68
C ASP A 301 -13.99 -15.20 -14.49
N ILE A 302 -13.83 -16.09 -13.50
CA ILE A 302 -14.56 -16.03 -12.23
C ILE A 302 -14.22 -14.74 -11.47
N ALA A 303 -12.93 -14.38 -11.42
CA ALA A 303 -12.49 -13.15 -10.74
C ALA A 303 -13.08 -11.89 -11.40
N LEU A 304 -13.05 -11.80 -12.72
CA LEU A 304 -13.70 -10.71 -13.48
C LEU A 304 -15.21 -10.66 -13.23
N SER A 305 -15.87 -11.80 -13.30
CA SER A 305 -17.32 -11.91 -13.10
C SER A 305 -17.75 -11.52 -11.68
N ALA A 306 -16.88 -11.73 -10.69
CA ALA A 306 -17.13 -11.32 -9.31
C ALA A 306 -17.17 -9.78 -9.15
N ARG A 307 -16.47 -9.03 -10.02
CA ARG A 307 -16.45 -7.56 -10.04
C ARG A 307 -17.62 -6.95 -10.82
N ASN A 308 -18.10 -7.63 -11.85
CA ASN A 308 -19.25 -7.19 -12.65
C ASN A 308 -20.59 -7.54 -11.97
N VAL A 309 -21.01 -6.71 -11.02
CA VAL A 309 -22.29 -6.86 -10.29
C VAL A 309 -23.49 -6.75 -11.24
N VAL A 310 -23.37 -5.96 -12.31
CA VAL A 310 -24.45 -5.67 -13.27
C VAL A 310 -24.78 -6.89 -14.15
N SER A 311 -23.84 -7.83 -14.33
CA SER A 311 -24.00 -8.96 -15.25
C SER A 311 -24.14 -10.31 -14.54
N ARG A 312 -24.52 -10.35 -13.26
CA ARG A 312 -24.83 -11.65 -12.65
C ARG A 312 -26.02 -12.25 -13.40
N PRO A 313 -25.85 -13.39 -14.09
CA PRO A 313 -26.97 -13.99 -14.79
C PRO A 313 -28.07 -14.26 -13.77
N VAL A 314 -29.27 -13.80 -14.09
CA VAL A 314 -30.47 -14.05 -13.29
C VAL A 314 -30.56 -15.56 -13.10
N GLN A 315 -30.78 -16.01 -11.86
CA GLN A 315 -30.85 -17.45 -11.58
C GLN A 315 -31.87 -18.10 -12.53
N GLN A 316 -31.43 -19.02 -13.39
CA GLN A 316 -32.28 -19.61 -14.45
C GLN A 316 -33.03 -20.86 -13.97
N ILE A 317 -32.61 -21.44 -12.83
CA ILE A 317 -33.19 -22.65 -12.26
C ILE A 317 -33.87 -22.30 -10.95
N PHE A 318 -35.18 -22.57 -10.89
CA PHE A 318 -36.01 -22.36 -9.71
C PHE A 318 -36.53 -23.70 -9.21
N VAL A 319 -36.61 -23.83 -7.88
CA VAL A 319 -37.30 -24.96 -7.24
C VAL A 319 -38.74 -24.55 -6.99
N ALA A 320 -39.69 -25.30 -7.52
CA ALA A 320 -41.11 -25.07 -7.31
C ALA A 320 -41.72 -26.17 -6.43
N CYS A 321 -42.74 -25.81 -5.65
CA CYS A 321 -43.52 -26.78 -4.90
C CYS A 321 -44.30 -27.69 -5.86
N ASN A 322 -44.14 -29.01 -5.75
CA ASN A 322 -44.83 -29.97 -6.61
C ASN A 322 -46.37 -29.92 -6.48
N PHE A 323 -46.88 -29.37 -5.37
CA PHE A 323 -48.31 -29.29 -5.09
C PHE A 323 -48.97 -27.99 -5.60
N CYS A 324 -48.34 -26.83 -5.38
CA CYS A 324 -48.94 -25.53 -5.76
C CYS A 324 -48.19 -24.77 -6.85
N ALA A 325 -47.11 -25.34 -7.39
CA ALA A 325 -46.24 -24.76 -8.41
C ALA A 325 -45.59 -23.40 -8.07
N LYS A 326 -45.73 -22.90 -6.84
CA LYS A 326 -45.07 -21.66 -6.39
C LYS A 326 -43.58 -21.89 -6.20
N SER A 327 -42.77 -20.89 -6.60
CA SER A 327 -41.32 -20.91 -6.40
C SER A 327 -40.96 -20.85 -4.92
N ILE A 328 -40.04 -21.72 -4.50
CA ILE A 328 -39.45 -21.81 -3.16
C ILE A 328 -38.07 -21.13 -3.13
N SER A 329 -37.53 -20.74 -4.29
CA SER A 329 -36.21 -20.11 -4.41
C SER A 329 -36.21 -18.69 -3.84
N ALA A 330 -35.32 -18.42 -2.88
CA ALA A 330 -35.17 -17.12 -2.21
C ALA A 330 -34.81 -15.96 -3.17
N SER A 331 -34.22 -16.26 -4.34
CA SER A 331 -33.81 -15.26 -5.33
C SER A 331 -34.97 -14.52 -6.01
N MET A 332 -36.16 -15.13 -6.10
CA MET A 332 -37.34 -14.47 -6.69
C MET A 332 -37.97 -13.43 -5.76
N GLN A 333 -37.65 -13.46 -4.46
CA GLN A 333 -38.22 -12.53 -3.48
C GLN A 333 -37.63 -11.10 -3.63
N GLY A 334 -36.45 -10.96 -4.24
CA GLY A 334 -35.78 -9.66 -4.45
C GLY A 334 -36.06 -9.00 -5.81
N LEU A 335 -36.45 -9.76 -6.84
CA LEU A 335 -36.67 -9.25 -8.21
C LEU A 335 -38.09 -8.71 -8.45
N ALA A 336 -39.02 -8.92 -7.51
CA ALA A 336 -40.41 -8.47 -7.64
C ALA A 336 -40.61 -6.93 -7.61
N ARG A 337 -39.55 -6.13 -7.56
CA ARG A 337 -39.63 -4.66 -7.54
C ARG A 337 -39.57 -3.98 -8.90
N ILE A 338 -39.24 -4.67 -10.00
CA ILE A 338 -39.11 -4.03 -11.32
C ILE A 338 -40.07 -4.68 -12.33
N ARG A 339 -41.15 -3.94 -12.62
CA ARG A 339 -42.13 -4.04 -13.72
C ARG A 339 -43.18 -5.18 -13.70
N GLY A 340 -44.43 -4.75 -13.51
CA GLY A 340 -45.44 -4.82 -14.58
C GLY A 340 -46.48 -5.96 -14.56
N GLN A 341 -47.67 -5.61 -14.05
CA GLN A 341 -49.01 -6.18 -14.28
C GLN A 341 -49.24 -7.67 -13.91
N TYR A 342 -50.23 -7.86 -13.03
CA TYR A 342 -50.78 -9.13 -12.50
C TYR A 342 -50.05 -9.79 -11.32
N ALA A 343 -50.07 -9.13 -10.15
CA ALA A 343 -50.32 -9.81 -8.88
C ALA A 343 -50.71 -8.78 -7.79
N ARG A 344 -51.98 -8.81 -7.36
CA ARG A 344 -52.44 -8.11 -6.16
C ARG A 344 -52.06 -8.95 -4.93
N ILE A 345 -50.99 -8.61 -4.21
CA ILE A 345 -50.81 -9.04 -2.80
C ILE A 345 -50.19 -7.87 -2.01
N GLY A 346 -50.84 -7.56 -0.88
CA GLY A 346 -50.63 -6.37 -0.07
C GLY A 346 -49.30 -6.28 0.67
N THR A 347 -48.98 -5.06 1.05
CA THR A 347 -47.79 -4.60 1.77
C THR A 347 -47.86 -4.99 3.25
N THR A 348 -47.01 -5.91 3.73
CA THR A 348 -46.59 -5.95 5.14
C THR A 348 -45.13 -6.36 5.30
N SER A 349 -44.43 -5.66 6.18
CA SER A 349 -42.99 -5.77 6.49
C SER A 349 -42.70 -6.78 7.60
N ASN A 350 -43.22 -8.01 7.48
CA ASN A 350 -42.84 -9.09 8.39
C ASN A 350 -41.99 -10.11 7.64
N ARG A 351 -40.86 -10.51 8.26
CA ARG A 351 -40.07 -11.68 7.82
C ARG A 351 -41.02 -12.83 7.58
N LEU A 352 -41.30 -13.13 6.31
CA LEU A 352 -42.12 -14.26 5.93
C LEU A 352 -41.31 -15.51 6.28
N LYS A 353 -41.65 -16.14 7.42
CA LYS A 353 -41.28 -17.53 7.69
C LYS A 353 -41.65 -18.33 6.44
N ILE A 354 -40.75 -19.20 6.00
CA ILE A 354 -41.02 -20.19 4.96
C ILE A 354 -42.24 -20.99 5.46
N SER A 355 -43.44 -20.61 5.02
CA SER A 355 -44.65 -21.34 5.29
C SER A 355 -44.77 -22.39 4.20
N SER A 356 -44.37 -23.61 4.54
CA SER A 356 -44.76 -24.80 3.78
C SER A 356 -46.29 -24.77 3.57
N CYS A 357 -46.75 -25.17 2.39
CA CYS A 357 -48.18 -25.26 2.09
C CYS A 357 -48.89 -26.07 3.18
N PRO A 358 -49.98 -25.55 3.79
CA PRO A 358 -50.74 -26.33 4.75
C PRO A 358 -51.29 -27.59 4.07
N ASN A 359 -51.15 -28.72 4.77
CA ASN A 359 -51.57 -30.06 4.36
C ASN A 359 -52.98 -30.09 3.75
N TRP A 360 -53.15 -30.92 2.72
CA TRP A 360 -54.44 -31.37 2.22
C TRP A 360 -55.10 -32.35 3.23
N PRO A 361 -56.44 -32.45 3.31
CA PRO A 361 -57.22 -33.22 4.29
C PRO A 361 -56.82 -34.68 4.50
#